data_AF-A0A943CIF6-F1
#
_entry.id   AF-A0A943CIF6-F1
#
_cell.length_a   1.000
_cell.length_b   1.000
_cell.length_c   1.000
_cell.angle_alpha   90.00
_cell.angle_beta   90.00
_cell.angle_gamma   90.00
#
_symmetry.space_group_name_H-M   'P 1'
#
loop_
_entity.id
_entity.type
_entity.pdbx_description
1 polymer ?
#
loop_
_entity_poly.entity_id
_entity_poly.type
_entity_poly.pdbx_seq_one_letter_code
_entity_poly.pdbx_strand_id
1 'polypeptide(L)' 'MMRVYICPDCGWMRMVSRRKNVECYKCGVQDMTLAKVDFATYVSWSEKERQEYSAAWMYIHNKGKIKRN' A
#
# COMPACT_ATOMS: atom_id res chain seq x y z
N MET A 1 12.58 6.42 -11.12
CA MET A 1 11.26 7.03 -10.85
C MET A 1 10.76 6.49 -9.52
N MET A 2 10.38 7.33 -8.56
CA MET A 2 9.78 6.86 -7.30
C MET A 2 8.39 6.29 -7.59
N ARG A 3 8.07 5.16 -6.96
CA ARG A 3 6.77 4.49 -7.04
C ARG A 3 6.23 4.28 -5.64
N VAL A 4 4.91 4.30 -5.50
CA VAL A 4 4.22 4.09 -4.23
C VAL A 4 3.68 2.67 -4.22
N TYR A 5 3.96 1.92 -3.17
CA TYR A 5 3.51 0.55 -2.98
C TYR A 5 2.59 0.48 -1.76
N ILE A 6 1.57 -0.37 -1.80
CA ILE A 6 0.63 -0.66 -0.72
C ILE A 6 0.70 -2.13 -0.36
N CYS A 7 0.70 -2.42 0.95
CA CYS A 7 0.74 -3.78 1.46
C CYS A 7 -0.64 -4.44 1.28
N PRO A 8 -0.73 -5.60 0.61
CA PRO A 8 -2.00 -6.30 0.40
C PRO A 8 -2.58 -6.96 1.67
N ASP A 9 -1.82 -7.00 2.77
CA ASP A 9 -2.26 -7.63 4.02
C ASP A 9 -2.64 -6.61 5.10
N CYS A 10 -1.96 -5.46 5.15
CA CYS A 10 -2.15 -4.48 6.23
C CYS A 10 -2.33 -3.03 5.76
N GLY A 11 -2.35 -2.78 4.46
CA GLY A 11 -2.55 -1.45 3.87
C GLY A 11 -1.37 -0.49 4.04
N TRP A 12 -0.30 -0.88 4.72
CA TRP A 12 0.86 0.00 4.90
C TRP A 12 1.46 0.41 3.55
N MET A 13 1.75 1.70 3.40
CA MET A 13 2.23 2.27 2.14
C MET A 13 3.68 2.72 2.25
N ARG A 14 4.46 2.58 1.18
CA ARG A 14 5.84 3.04 1.12
C ARG A 14 6.27 3.49 -0.26
N MET A 15 7.26 4.37 -0.31
CA MET A 15 7.84 4.91 -1.54
C MET A 15 9.15 4.17 -1.86
N VAL A 16 9.31 3.71 -3.10
CA VAL A 16 10.46 2.90 -3.55
C VAL A 16 10.92 3.34 -4.93
N SER A 17 12.23 3.44 -5.16
CA SER A 17 12.82 3.94 -6.41
C SER A 17 13.14 2.86 -7.46
N ARG A 18 13.76 1.74 -7.06
CA ARG A 18 14.40 0.78 -7.97
C ARG A 18 14.23 -0.71 -7.62
N ARG A 19 13.68 -1.05 -6.46
CA ARG A 19 13.59 -2.46 -6.01
C ARG A 19 12.42 -3.17 -6.69
N LYS A 20 12.67 -4.39 -7.17
CA LYS A 20 11.65 -5.29 -7.73
C LYS A 20 10.82 -5.96 -6.62
N ASN A 21 11.47 -6.34 -5.52
CA ASN A 21 10.84 -7.00 -4.39
C ASN A 21 10.69 -5.97 -3.27
N VAL A 22 9.44 -5.60 -3.00
CA VAL A 22 9.12 -4.52 -2.08
C VAL A 22 8.51 -5.13 -0.83
N GLU A 23 9.31 -5.18 0.22
CA GLU A 23 8.86 -5.69 1.51
C GLU A 23 8.03 -4.67 2.29
N CYS A 24 6.97 -5.14 2.94
CA CYS A 24 6.25 -4.37 3.95
C CYS A 24 6.97 -4.45 5.29
N TYR A 25 7.45 -3.33 5.81
CA TYR A 25 8.13 -3.30 7.12
C TYR A 25 7.22 -3.51 8.33
N LYS A 26 5.90 -3.54 8.13
CA LYS A 26 4.93 -3.79 9.19
C LYS A 26 4.60 -5.27 9.37
N CYS A 27 4.59 -6.05 8.29
CA CYS A 27 4.17 -7.45 8.33
C CYS A 27 5.10 -8.43 7.60
N GLY A 28 6.18 -7.95 6.98
CA GLY A 28 7.20 -8.78 6.32
C GLY A 28 6.82 -9.33 4.94
N VAL A 29 5.64 -9.01 4.40
CA VAL A 29 5.24 -9.49 3.06
C VAL A 29 6.20 -8.93 2.01
N GLN A 30 6.76 -9.79 1.17
CA GLN A 30 7.82 -9.44 0.22
C GLN A 30 7.28 -8.84 -1.10
N ASP A 31 5.99 -9.06 -1.38
CA ASP A 31 5.32 -8.68 -2.62
C ASP A 31 4.25 -7.61 -2.37
N MET A 32 4.68 -6.40 -2.00
CA MET A 32 3.76 -5.27 -1.96
C MET A 32 3.25 -4.91 -3.36
N THR A 33 2.01 -4.44 -3.42
CA THR A 33 1.33 -4.08 -4.68
C THR A 33 1.64 -2.65 -5.07
N LEU A 34 1.84 -2.39 -6.36
CA LEU A 34 1.95 -1.01 -6.86
C LEU A 34 0.62 -0.27 -6.64
N ALA A 35 0.65 0.82 -5.89
CA ALA A 35 -0.53 1.64 -5.66
C ALA A 35 -0.91 2.40 -6.93
N LYS A 36 -2.21 2.60 -7.16
CA LYS A 36 -2.72 3.43 -8.26
C LYS A 36 -2.68 4.91 -7.88
N VAL A 37 -1.49 5.39 -7.52
CA VAL A 37 -1.18 6.80 -7.22
C VAL A 37 0.29 7.04 -7.55
N ASP A 38 0.58 8.17 -8.18
CA ASP A 38 1.95 8.56 -8.45
C ASP A 38 2.61 9.16 -7.18
N PHE A 39 3.93 9.30 -7.23
CA PHE A 39 4.69 9.80 -6.10
C PHE A 39 4.34 11.25 -5.72
N ALA A 40 4.15 12.14 -6.70
CA ALA A 40 3.92 13.57 -6.44
C ALA A 40 2.58 13.78 -5.72
N THR A 41 1.54 13.08 -6.18
CA THR A 41 0.23 13.10 -5.52
C THR A 41 0.33 12.55 -4.10
N TYR A 42 0.99 11.40 -3.89
CA TYR A 42 1.11 10.80 -2.56
C TYR A 42 1.85 11.67 -1.54
N VAL A 43 2.90 12.38 -1.95
CA VAL A 43 3.64 13.28 -1.04
C VAL A 43 2.85 14.55 -0.71
N SER A 44 1.96 15.01 -1.60
CA SER A 44 1.08 16.15 -1.33
C SER A 44 -0.06 15.82 -0.34
N TRP A 45 -0.39 14.54 -0.16
CA TRP A 45 -1.43 14.12 0.77
C TRP A 45 -1.00 14.26 2.22
N SER A 46 -1.95 14.72 3.02
CA SER A 46 -1.93 14.64 4.48
C SER A 46 -1.93 13.19 4.96
N GLU A 47 -1.60 12.99 6.24
CA GLU A 47 -1.68 11.66 6.85
C GLU A 47 -3.10 11.07 6.78
N LYS A 48 -4.12 11.91 6.97
CA LYS A 48 -5.53 11.51 6.89
C LYS A 48 -5.88 10.99 5.50
N GLU A 49 -5.53 11.72 4.43
CA GLU A 49 -5.81 11.28 3.06
C GLU A 49 -5.08 9.97 2.71
N ARG A 50 -3.86 9.77 3.22
CA ARG A 50 -3.14 8.50 3.07
C ARG A 50 -3.84 7.35 3.79
N GLN A 51 -4.34 7.58 5.00
CA GLN A 51 -5.10 6.59 5.76
C GLN A 51 -6.42 6.25 5.06
N GLU A 52 -7.15 7.24 4.55
CA GLU A 52 -8.39 7.05 3.80
C GLU A 52 -8.18 6.26 2.51
N TYR A 53 -7.13 6.60 1.74
CA TYR A 53 -6.74 5.82 0.55
C TYR A 53 -6.45 4.36 0.90
N SER A 54 -5.62 4.13 1.93
CA SER A 54 -5.29 2.79 2.40
C SER A 54 -6.55 2.03 2.83
N ALA A 55 -7.44 2.65 3.60
CA ALA A 55 -8.66 2.04 4.07
C ALA A 55 -9.60 1.67 2.92
N ALA A 56 -9.80 2.57 1.95
CA ALA A 56 -10.61 2.31 0.77
C ALA A 56 -10.02 1.18 -0.09
N TRP A 57 -8.70 1.17 -0.28
CA TRP A 57 -8.01 0.10 -1.01
C TRP A 57 -8.21 -1.26 -0.33
N MET A 58 -7.99 -1.31 1.00
CA MET A 58 -8.21 -2.52 1.78
C MET A 58 -9.69 -2.95 1.73
N TYR A 59 -10.65 -2.03 1.80
CA TYR A 59 -12.07 -2.40 1.69
C TYR A 59 -12.39 -3.11 0.36
N ILE A 60 -11.81 -2.65 -0.75
CA ILE A 60 -12.05 -3.24 -2.08
C ILE A 60 -11.30 -4.58 -2.21
N HIS A 61 -10.05 -4.66 -1.76
CA HIS A 61 -9.15 -5.77 -2.08
C HIS A 61 -9.14 -6.87 -0.99
N ASN A 62 -9.64 -6.57 0.21
CA ASN A 62 -9.69 -7.51 1.34
C ASN A 62 -11.05 -8.23 1.44
N LYS A 63 -12.00 -7.99 0.52
CA LYS A 63 -13.32 -8.66 0.44
C LYS A 63 -13.27 -10.19 0.29
N GLY A 64 -12.09 -10.79 0.13
CA GLY A 64 -11.89 -12.25 0.06
C GLY A 64 -10.95 -12.85 1.13
N LYS A 65 -10.33 -12.03 1.99
CA LYS A 65 -9.41 -12.51 3.04
C LYS A 65 -10.02 -12.48 4.44
N ILE A 66 -11.35 -12.53 4.55
CA ILE A 66 -11.99 -12.98 5.79
C ILE A 66 -11.42 -14.38 6.02
N LYS A 67 -10.48 -14.50 6.96
CA LYS A 67 -10.05 -15.80 7.46
C LYS A 67 -11.33 -16.52 7.85
N ARG A 68 -11.72 -17.54 7.07
CA ARG A 68 -12.62 -18.58 7.54
C ARG A 68 -11.91 -19.15 8.76
N ASN A 69 -12.33 -18.68 9.92
CA ASN A 69 -11.96 -19.28 11.20
C ASN A 69 -12.61 -20.66 11.29
#